data_AF-A0A5C6ZK94-F1
#
_entry.id   AF-A0A5C6ZK94-F1
#
_cell.length_a   1.000
_cell.length_b   1.000
_cell.length_c   1.000
_cell.angle_alpha   90.00
_cell.angle_beta   90.00
_cell.angle_gamma   90.00
#
_symmetry.space_group_name_H-M   'P 1'
#
loop_
_entity.id
_entity.type
_entity.pdbx_description
1 polymer ?
#
loop_
_entity_poly.entity_id
_entity_poly.type
_entity_poly.pdbx_seq_one_letter_code
_entity_poly.pdbx_strand_id
1 'polypeptide(L)'
;MPPADSGLNATPLASDPTRFVLIETSHPGNVGSTARAMKVMGFRDLVLVRPRFADVLNQEETVAMASGAADILARARIVDRLEDALDGCTFVCATAMTPRDFGPPTHQPRELFARLANPADPADPADPADPADPA
;
A
#
# COMPACT_ATOMS: atom_id res chain seq x y z
N MET A 1 2.42 -26.34 -36.16
CA MET A 1 1.55 -25.14 -36.11
C MET A 1 0.57 -25.34 -34.95
N PRO A 2 0.86 -24.82 -33.74
CA PRO A 2 -0.14 -24.77 -32.68
C PRO A 2 -1.18 -23.67 -32.98
N PRO A 3 -2.45 -23.81 -32.57
CA PRO A 3 -3.51 -22.87 -32.88
C PRO A 3 -3.54 -21.65 -31.93
N ALA A 4 -3.78 -20.51 -32.57
CA ALA A 4 -4.47 -19.28 -32.17
C ALA A 4 -4.50 -18.84 -30.70
N ASP A 5 -3.94 -17.63 -30.50
CA ASP A 5 -4.25 -16.67 -29.43
C ASP A 5 -5.74 -16.67 -29.06
N SER A 6 -6.07 -17.27 -27.92
CA SER A 6 -7.33 -17.03 -27.23
C SER A 6 -7.16 -15.80 -26.32
N GLY A 7 -7.72 -14.70 -26.78
CA GLY A 7 -7.60 -13.35 -26.21
C GLY A 7 -7.72 -13.29 -24.69
N LEU A 8 -6.66 -12.79 -24.07
CA LEU A 8 -6.74 -12.04 -22.83
C LEU A 8 -7.55 -10.76 -23.12
N ASN A 9 -8.88 -10.84 -23.02
CA ASN A 9 -9.71 -9.66 -22.85
C ASN A 9 -9.27 -9.01 -21.55
N ALA A 10 -8.31 -8.09 -21.62
CA ALA A 10 -7.99 -7.19 -20.54
C ALA A 10 -9.23 -6.30 -20.34
N THR A 11 -10.12 -6.73 -19.44
CA THR A 11 -11.10 -5.84 -18.81
C THR A 11 -10.36 -4.55 -18.49
N PRO A 12 -10.86 -3.37 -18.90
CA PRO A 12 -10.20 -2.11 -18.56
C PRO A 12 -10.00 -2.13 -17.06
N LEU A 13 -8.73 -2.09 -16.62
CA LEU A 13 -8.39 -2.20 -15.22
C LEU A 13 -9.20 -1.14 -14.49
N ALA A 14 -10.27 -1.57 -13.82
CA ALA A 14 -10.79 -0.85 -12.69
C ALA A 14 -9.56 -0.53 -11.87
N SER A 15 -9.38 0.76 -11.57
CA SER A 15 -8.16 1.22 -10.91
C SER A 15 -7.68 0.27 -9.85
N ASP A 16 -6.36 0.10 -9.80
CA ASP A 16 -5.72 -0.64 -8.73
C ASP A 16 -6.32 -0.22 -7.37
N PRO A 17 -6.89 -1.17 -6.59
CA PRO A 17 -7.55 -0.88 -5.33
C PRO A 17 -6.56 -0.67 -4.17
N THR A 18 -5.26 -0.73 -4.42
CA THR A 18 -4.23 -0.61 -3.40
C THR A 18 -4.19 0.79 -2.81
N ARG A 19 -4.31 0.85 -1.48
CA ARG A 19 -4.19 2.06 -0.67
C ARG A 19 -2.87 2.07 0.06
N PHE A 20 -2.15 3.19 -0.04
CA PHE A 20 -0.94 3.45 0.73
C PHE A 20 -1.29 4.30 1.94
N VAL A 21 -0.94 3.81 3.13
CA VAL A 21 -1.20 4.51 4.39
C VAL A 21 0.13 4.89 5.03
N LEU A 22 0.39 6.19 5.18
CA LEU A 22 1.55 6.69 5.92
C LEU A 22 1.12 7.16 7.31
N ILE A 23 1.68 6.53 8.34
CA ILE A 23 1.33 6.80 9.73
C ILE A 23 2.39 7.72 10.35
N GLU A 24 1.93 8.79 11.00
CA GLU A 24 2.76 9.72 11.79
C GLU A 24 3.99 10.23 11.01
N THR A 25 3.79 10.62 9.74
CA THR A 25 4.92 11.04 8.88
C THR A 25 5.58 12.31 9.43
N SER A 26 6.88 12.20 9.73
CA SER A 26 7.66 13.28 10.35
C SER A 26 8.18 14.33 9.38
N HIS A 27 8.61 13.93 8.18
CA HIS A 27 9.24 14.82 7.21
C HIS A 27 8.32 15.03 6.00
N PRO A 28 7.96 16.28 5.65
CA PRO A 28 7.10 16.58 4.51
C PRO A 28 7.64 16.02 3.19
N GLY A 29 8.96 16.08 2.97
CA GLY A 29 9.60 15.49 1.79
C GLY A 29 9.27 14.02 1.56
N ASN A 30 9.10 13.22 2.62
CA ASN A 30 8.74 11.80 2.49
C ASN A 30 7.35 11.61 1.87
N VAL A 31 6.38 12.48 2.21
CA VAL A 31 5.04 12.44 1.61
C VAL A 31 5.13 12.68 0.10
N GLY A 32 5.93 13.68 -0.31
CA GLY A 32 6.15 13.99 -1.72
C GLY A 32 6.84 12.84 -2.46
N SER A 33 7.94 12.32 -1.91
CA SER A 33 8.65 11.16 -2.47
C SER A 33 7.76 9.92 -2.62
N THR A 34 6.93 9.63 -1.62
CA THR A 34 5.96 8.53 -1.71
C THR A 34 4.93 8.77 -2.81
N ALA A 35 4.36 9.97 -2.91
CA ALA A 35 3.42 10.33 -3.97
C ALA A 35 4.03 10.12 -5.37
N ARG A 36 5.29 10.52 -5.55
CA ARG A 36 6.05 10.30 -6.78
C ARG A 36 6.21 8.81 -7.09
N ALA A 37 6.64 8.02 -6.12
CA ALA A 37 6.82 6.57 -6.28
C ALA A 37 5.49 5.90 -6.65
N MET A 38 4.40 6.22 -5.94
CA MET A 38 3.07 5.71 -6.24
C MET A 38 2.66 6.00 -7.68
N LYS A 39 2.82 7.24 -8.14
CA LYS A 39 2.45 7.63 -9.51
C LYS A 39 3.24 6.88 -10.58
N VAL A 40 4.55 6.74 -10.41
CA VAL A 40 5.41 5.98 -11.34
C VAL A 40 4.96 4.52 -11.43
N MET A 41 4.49 3.96 -10.31
CA MET A 41 4.01 2.57 -10.23
C MET A 41 2.52 2.41 -10.61
N GLY A 42 1.81 3.49 -10.96
CA GLY A 42 0.41 3.46 -11.36
C GLY A 42 -0.62 3.47 -10.22
N PHE A 43 -0.19 3.71 -8.98
CA PHE A 43 -1.07 3.81 -7.80
C PHE A 43 -1.58 5.23 -7.58
N ARG A 44 -2.72 5.34 -6.88
CA ARG A 44 -3.39 6.63 -6.70
C ARG A 44 -4.01 6.94 -5.34
N ASP A 45 -4.26 5.94 -4.49
CA ASP A 45 -4.93 6.13 -3.19
C ASP A 45 -3.90 6.26 -2.07
N LEU A 46 -3.72 7.49 -1.57
CA LEU A 46 -2.81 7.84 -0.48
C LEU A 46 -3.62 8.37 0.71
N VAL A 47 -3.34 7.82 1.90
CA VAL A 47 -3.91 8.30 3.17
C VAL A 47 -2.80 8.58 4.17
N LEU A 48 -2.89 9.71 4.85
CA LEU A 48 -1.96 10.12 5.92
C LEU A 48 -2.70 10.03 7.25
N VAL A 49 -2.16 9.28 8.20
CA VAL A 49 -2.70 9.18 9.56
C VAL A 49 -1.84 10.05 10.48
N ARG A 50 -2.44 11.09 11.07
CA ARG A 50 -1.76 12.03 12.00
C ARG A 50 -0.35 12.46 11.54
N PRO A 51 -0.17 13.01 10.32
CA PRO A 51 1.12 13.55 9.92
C PRO A 51 1.56 14.65 10.90
N ARG A 52 2.88 14.84 11.05
CA ARG A 52 3.43 15.83 12.00
C ARG A 52 2.91 17.26 11.76
N PHE A 53 2.65 17.60 10.50
CA PHE A 53 2.15 18.90 10.09
C PHE A 53 0.76 18.75 9.50
N ALA A 54 -0.21 19.53 9.99
CA ALA A 54 -1.59 19.50 9.47
C ALA A 54 -1.67 19.98 8.01
N ASP A 55 -0.76 20.86 7.60
CA ASP A 55 -0.65 21.42 6.26
C ASP A 55 0.38 20.67 5.39
N VAL A 56 0.79 19.44 5.76
CA VAL A 56 1.87 18.70 5.09
C VAL A 56 1.71 18.61 3.57
N LEU A 57 0.48 18.50 3.06
CA LEU A 57 0.21 18.41 1.62
C LEU A 57 0.55 19.69 0.83
N ASN A 58 0.65 20.83 1.51
CA ASN A 58 0.94 22.14 0.93
C ASN A 58 2.37 22.63 1.24
N GLN A 59 3.13 21.88 2.04
CA GLN A 59 4.51 22.23 2.38
C GLN A 59 5.37 22.24 1.12
N GLU A 60 6.23 23.25 0.98
CA GLU A 60 7.06 23.45 -0.21
C GLU A 60 7.91 22.20 -0.51
N GLU A 61 8.46 21.57 0.52
CA GLU A 61 9.24 20.33 0.39
C GLU A 61 8.40 19.16 -0.13
N THR A 62 7.15 19.00 0.35
CA THR A 62 6.24 17.95 -0.15
C THR A 62 5.94 18.16 -1.63
N VAL A 63 5.63 19.40 -2.03
CA VAL A 63 5.32 19.73 -3.43
C VAL A 63 6.55 19.53 -4.32
N ALA A 64 7.72 19.97 -3.87
CA ALA A 64 8.99 19.81 -4.60
C ALA A 64 9.33 18.33 -4.83
N MET A 65 9.22 17.50 -3.78
CA MET A 65 9.56 16.08 -3.84
C MET A 65 8.54 15.24 -4.62
N ALA A 66 7.28 15.68 -4.71
CA ALA A 66 6.24 15.00 -5.47
C ALA A 66 6.49 14.99 -6.99
N SER A 67 7.24 15.96 -7.52
CA SER A 67 7.78 15.97 -8.89
C SER A 67 6.83 15.38 -9.95
N GLY A 68 5.72 16.07 -10.20
CA GLY A 68 4.71 15.63 -11.18
C GLY A 68 3.59 14.74 -10.61
N ALA A 69 3.62 14.39 -9.32
CA ALA A 69 2.57 13.65 -8.61
C ALA A 69 1.63 14.52 -7.77
N ALA A 70 1.40 15.78 -8.17
CA ALA A 70 0.51 16.70 -7.47
C ALA A 70 -0.95 16.21 -7.44
N ASP A 71 -1.37 15.43 -8.43
CA ASP A 71 -2.67 14.77 -8.49
C ASP A 71 -2.87 13.71 -7.40
N ILE A 72 -1.80 13.03 -6.96
CA ILE A 72 -1.86 12.12 -5.81
C ILE A 72 -2.04 12.91 -4.52
N LEU A 73 -1.27 13.98 -4.34
CA LEU A 73 -1.40 14.85 -3.17
C LEU A 73 -2.79 15.50 -3.08
N ALA A 74 -3.34 15.96 -4.21
CA ALA A 74 -4.66 16.58 -4.27
C ALA A 74 -5.81 15.62 -3.92
N ARG A 75 -5.60 14.30 -4.08
CA ARG A 75 -6.56 13.25 -3.71
C ARG A 75 -6.30 12.67 -2.32
N ALA A 76 -5.14 12.95 -1.74
CA ALA A 76 -4.73 12.37 -0.49
C ALA A 76 -5.67 12.79 0.65
N ARG A 77 -6.01 11.85 1.52
CA ARG A 77 -6.83 12.10 2.71
C ARG A 77 -5.94 12.18 3.93
N ILE A 78 -6.24 13.10 4.84
CA ILE A 78 -5.65 13.13 6.18
C ILE A 78 -6.71 12.69 7.17
N VAL A 79 -6.37 11.74 8.03
CA VAL A 79 -7.26 11.20 9.07
C VAL A 79 -6.54 11.16 10.43
N ASP A 80 -7.32 11.13 11.50
CA ASP A 80 -6.77 11.11 12.87
C ASP A 80 -6.51 9.69 13.39
N ARG A 81 -7.23 8.70 12.87
CA ARG A 81 -7.19 7.32 13.36
C ARG A 81 -6.80 6.35 12.26
N LEU A 82 -6.08 5.30 12.63
CA LEU A 82 -5.68 4.27 11.68
C LEU A 82 -6.92 3.54 11.13
N GLU A 83 -7.90 3.30 11.99
CA GLU A 83 -9.18 2.69 11.61
C GLU A 83 -9.85 3.40 10.41
N ASP A 84 -9.86 4.74 10.39
CA ASP A 84 -10.44 5.53 9.29
C ASP A 84 -9.65 5.41 7.98
N ALA A 85 -8.35 5.15 8.07
CA ALA A 85 -7.51 4.89 6.90
C ALA A 85 -7.72 3.48 6.33
N LEU A 86 -8.04 2.51 7.20
CA LEU A 86 -8.23 1.10 6.85
C LEU A 86 -9.68 0.76 6.48
N ASP A 87 -10.61 1.71 6.60
CA ASP A 87 -12.01 1.49 6.25
C ASP A 87 -12.16 1.00 4.79
N GLY A 88 -12.90 -0.10 4.62
CA GLY A 88 -13.08 -0.80 3.35
C GLY A 88 -11.91 -1.67 2.87
N CYS A 89 -10.80 -1.76 3.61
CA CYS A 89 -9.70 -2.68 3.26
C CYS A 89 -10.05 -4.12 3.67
N THR A 90 -9.98 -5.05 2.73
CA THR A 90 -10.21 -6.50 2.99
C THR A 90 -8.93 -7.24 3.37
N PHE A 91 -7.78 -6.68 3.01
CA PHE A 91 -6.45 -7.20 3.34
C PHE A 91 -5.55 -6.04 3.73
N VAL A 92 -4.75 -6.23 4.79
CA VAL A 92 -3.82 -5.22 5.30
C VAL A 92 -2.49 -5.90 5.61
N CYS A 93 -1.41 -5.31 5.12
CA CYS A 93 -0.04 -5.66 5.52
C CYS A 93 0.70 -4.41 5.99
N ALA A 94 1.56 -4.57 6.99
CA ALA A 94 2.46 -3.52 7.45
C ALA A 94 3.88 -3.79 6.96
N THR A 95 4.61 -2.73 6.60
CA THR A 95 6.03 -2.83 6.28
C THR A 95 6.86 -2.70 7.56
N ALA A 96 7.81 -3.60 7.75
CA ALA A 96 8.69 -3.60 8.91
C ALA A 96 10.14 -3.88 8.49
N MET A 97 11.10 -3.20 9.11
CA MET A 97 12.53 -3.44 8.90
C MET A 97 12.97 -4.76 9.57
N THR A 98 12.36 -5.10 10.70
CA THR A 98 12.66 -6.29 11.49
C THR A 98 11.34 -6.99 11.85
N PRO A 99 11.30 -8.34 11.84
CA PRO A 99 10.15 -9.07 12.36
C PRO A 99 9.80 -8.60 13.76
N ARG A 100 8.50 -8.56 14.05
CA ARG A 100 8.01 -8.23 15.39
C ARG A 100 7.86 -9.52 16.18
N ASP A 101 8.27 -9.50 17.44
CA ASP A 101 8.09 -10.63 18.37
C ASP A 101 6.61 -11.00 18.51
N PHE A 102 5.74 -10.00 18.39
CA PHE A 102 4.29 -10.14 18.42
C PHE A 102 3.71 -9.56 17.13
N GLY A 103 3.37 -10.42 16.19
CA GLY A 103 2.78 -10.06 14.92
C GLY A 103 2.54 -11.27 14.02
N PRO A 104 1.77 -11.09 12.92
CA PRO A 104 1.62 -12.13 11.92
C PRO A 104 2.97 -12.45 11.26
N PRO A 105 3.10 -13.60 10.59
CA PRO A 105 4.30 -13.96 9.84
C PRO A 105 4.76 -12.86 8.88
N THR A 106 6.08 -12.66 8.79
CA THR A 106 6.64 -11.73 7.82
C THR A 106 6.79 -12.41 6.46
N HIS A 107 6.34 -11.74 5.40
CA HIS A 107 6.48 -12.22 4.03
C HIS A 107 7.40 -11.31 3.22
N GLN A 108 8.08 -11.89 2.23
CA GLN A 108 8.81 -11.09 1.25
C GLN A 108 7.82 -10.43 0.27
N PRO A 109 8.00 -9.15 -0.10
CA PRO A 109 7.01 -8.42 -0.92
C PRO A 109 6.67 -9.11 -2.24
N ARG A 110 7.67 -9.68 -2.93
CA ARG A 110 7.47 -10.34 -4.23
C ARG A 110 6.55 -11.56 -4.12
N GLU A 111 6.68 -12.33 -3.05
CA GLU A 111 5.89 -13.53 -2.83
C GLU A 111 4.46 -13.18 -2.41
N LEU A 112 4.32 -12.30 -1.41
CA LEU A 112 3.02 -11.89 -0.90
C LEU A 112 2.16 -11.23 -1.98
N PHE A 113 2.72 -10.28 -2.74
CA PHE A 113 1.94 -9.54 -3.74
C PHE A 113 1.59 -10.40 -4.96
N ALA A 114 2.41 -11.40 -5.30
CA ALA A 114 2.05 -12.37 -6.34
C ALA A 114 0.82 -13.21 -5.94
N ARG A 115 0.69 -13.58 -4.66
CA ARG A 115 -0.49 -14.28 -4.13
C ARG A 115 -1.71 -13.37 -4.11
N LEU A 116 -1.59 -12.15 -3.59
CA LEU A 116 -2.71 -11.19 -3.52
C LEU A 116 -3.25 -10.76 -4.89
N ALA A 117 -2.38 -10.71 -5.91
CA ALA A 117 -2.80 -10.44 -7.28
C ALA A 117 -3.61 -11.59 -7.90
N ASN A 118 -3.59 -12.78 -7.28
CA ASN A 118 -4.34 -13.95 -7.73
C ASN A 118 -5.61 -14.14 -6.87
N PRO A 119 -6.80 -13.79 -7.39
CA PRO A 119 -8.06 -13.90 -6.63
C PRO A 119 -8.47 -15.34 -6.27
N ALA A 120 -7.78 -16.36 -6.79
CA ALA A 120 -8.03 -17.76 -6.46
C ALA A 120 -7.30 -18.25 -5.20
N ASP A 121 -6.38 -17.46 -4.65
CA ASP A 121 -5.64 -17.76 -3.41
C ASP A 121 -5.69 -16.53 -2.48
N PRO A 122 -6.83 -16.27 -1.81
CA PRO A 122 -6.90 -15.21 -0.82
C PRO A 122 -5.86 -15.54 0.25
N ALA A 123 -4.89 -14.64 0.45
CA ALA A 123 -3.89 -14.79 1.49
C ALA A 123 -4.58 -15.09 2.82
N ASP A 124 -4.32 -16.29 3.36
CA ASP A 124 -4.86 -16.72 4.65
C ASP A 124 -4.37 -15.72 5.72
N PRO A 125 -5.26 -15.02 6.44
CA PRO A 125 -4.86 -14.08 7.48
C PRO A 125 -4.23 -14.75 8.70
N ALA A 126 -4.19 -16.09 8.78
CA ALA A 126 -3.73 -16.81 9.95
C ALA A 126 -3.11 -18.19 9.68
N ASP A 127 -2.38 -18.43 8.58
CA ASP A 127 -1.76 -19.76 8.38
C ASP A 127 -0.62 -20.02 9.39
N PRO A 128 -0.82 -20.89 10.40
CA PRO A 128 0.15 -21.20 11.43
C PRO A 128 0.95 -22.42 10.97
N ALA A 129 1.80 -22.24 9.97
CA ALA A 129 2.78 -23.25 9.60
C ALA A 129 4.10 -23.06 10.37
N ASP A 130 4.09 -23.32 11.68
CA ASP A 130 5.26 -23.91 12.36
C ASP A 130 4.85 -24.72 13.61
N PRO A 131 5.04 -26.05 13.62
CA PRO A 131 4.77 -26.92 14.76
C PRO A 131 5.91 -26.86 15.78
N ALA A 132 5.88 -25.92 16.72
CA ALA A 132 6.76 -25.98 17.90
C ALA A 132 6.22 -25.17 19.08
N ASP A 133 5.30 -25.75 19.84
CA ASP A 133 5.22 -25.50 21.28
C ASP A 133 4.78 -26.77 22.03
N PRO A 134 5.70 -27.54 22.63
CA PRO A 134 5.33 -28.53 23.63
C PRO A 134 5.15 -27.82 24.98
N ALA A 135 3.91 -27.86 25.46
CA ALA A 135 3.42 -27.73 26.85
C ALA A 135 4.38 -27.27 27.96
#